data_AF-A0A928L842-F1
#
_entry.id   AF-A0A928L842-F1
#
_cell.length_a   1.000
_cell.length_b   1.000
_cell.length_c   1.000
_cell.angle_alpha   90.00
_cell.angle_beta   90.00
_cell.angle_gamma   90.00
#
_symmetry.space_group_name_H-M   'P 1'
#
loop_
_entity.id
_entity.type
_entity.pdbx_description
1 polymer ?
#
loop_
_entity_poly.entity_id
_entity_poly.type
_entity_poly.pdbx_seq_one_letter_code
_entity_poly.pdbx_strand_id
1 'polypeptide(L)'
;MALNHHVLAKATTDAILQNFKSATWQYNGNCGSDFYRVGTSADFPSPDAAFYDPTNKRLASFEFKPATETKRGMLTGVGQSVAYLKRCDLAYLISPQIIDGFNMGDFLTELYQTQFKDKVPVGLIVYDNNNPTKLTLAHNVSTLNSTKGSQSHTPASDRYWAKHQDMPVELFHLLLHYYYLKKVGVIDGDAFVSCWKERMIPQNILTDFTPQPVKDIMGNPIKTLGGRKNLVYLEKKIALIKKQAAPNEWASMVSEDIDSSCTGDNAYTAVRKNLVTFLKHMQVIDSEGSLTDSGFKLYHLGLANGPSSKIFVDYFTREVLTTGHHLDLLLDLDSVSQKNPGENFKQLRILMESEYEASGRIKRNAKRVAGTKSKTPFLKYEQILWRALGLIDSQNRIQWKKVTEICSLPEI
;
A
#
# COMPACT_ATOMS: atom_id res chain seq x y z
N MET A 1 -11.62 -18.90 -0.51
CA MET A 1 -12.52 -17.87 -1.10
C MET A 1 -11.82 -16.53 -1.26
N ALA A 2 -11.20 -15.96 -0.21
CA ALA A 2 -10.52 -14.65 -0.27
C ALA A 2 -9.40 -14.55 -1.34
N LEU A 3 -8.55 -15.58 -1.48
CA LEU A 3 -7.48 -15.57 -2.49
C LEU A 3 -8.02 -15.53 -3.93
N ASN A 4 -9.10 -16.27 -4.20
CA ASN A 4 -9.71 -16.29 -5.53
C ASN A 4 -10.36 -14.93 -5.86
N HIS A 5 -11.04 -14.31 -4.89
CA HIS A 5 -11.55 -12.93 -5.02
C HIS A 5 -10.42 -11.95 -5.38
N HIS A 6 -9.32 -11.99 -4.62
CA HIS A 6 -8.18 -11.09 -4.82
C HIS A 6 -7.53 -11.26 -6.21
N VAL A 7 -7.34 -12.52 -6.64
CA VAL A 7 -6.76 -12.81 -7.96
C VAL A 7 -7.68 -12.33 -9.09
N LEU A 8 -8.99 -12.52 -8.96
CA LEU A 8 -9.97 -12.03 -9.94
C LEU A 8 -10.04 -10.50 -9.98
N ALA A 9 -10.07 -9.85 -8.81
CA ALA A 9 -10.03 -8.39 -8.69
C ALA A 9 -8.75 -7.81 -9.32
N LYS A 10 -7.59 -8.44 -9.08
CA LYS A 10 -6.32 -8.04 -9.73
C LYS A 10 -6.40 -8.19 -11.25
N ALA A 11 -6.82 -9.37 -11.73
CA ALA A 11 -6.86 -9.67 -13.17
C ALA A 11 -7.79 -8.72 -13.93
N THR A 12 -8.98 -8.46 -13.38
CA THR A 12 -9.94 -7.50 -13.95
C THR A 12 -9.37 -6.09 -13.94
N THR A 13 -8.90 -5.59 -12.80
CA THR A 13 -8.39 -4.20 -12.68
C THR A 13 -7.16 -3.95 -13.54
N ASP A 14 -6.26 -4.92 -13.67
CA ASP A 14 -5.11 -4.83 -14.58
C ASP A 14 -5.56 -4.74 -16.05
N ALA A 15 -6.57 -5.52 -16.46
CA ALA A 15 -7.13 -5.45 -17.81
C ALA A 15 -7.87 -4.13 -18.08
N ILE A 16 -8.58 -3.59 -17.09
CA ILE A 16 -9.22 -2.26 -17.16
C ILE A 16 -8.15 -1.19 -17.39
N LEU A 17 -7.08 -1.19 -16.58
CA LEU A 17 -6.00 -0.23 -16.70
C LEU A 17 -5.38 -0.31 -18.10
N GLN A 18 -5.12 -1.53 -18.58
CA GLN A 18 -4.56 -1.73 -19.92
C GLN A 18 -5.46 -1.16 -21.03
N ASN A 19 -6.78 -1.34 -20.96
CA ASN A 19 -7.73 -0.80 -21.95
C ASN A 19 -7.74 0.74 -21.96
N PHE A 20 -7.60 1.38 -20.80
CA PHE A 20 -7.45 2.84 -20.74
C PHE A 20 -6.07 3.28 -21.26
N LYS A 21 -4.98 2.59 -20.88
CA LYS A 21 -3.61 2.88 -21.32
C LYS A 21 -3.44 2.78 -22.83
N SER A 22 -4.12 1.84 -23.49
CA SER A 22 -4.12 1.68 -24.95
C SER A 22 -5.03 2.68 -25.67
N ALA A 23 -5.71 3.57 -24.94
CA ALA A 23 -6.77 4.45 -25.44
C ALA A 23 -7.94 3.71 -26.11
N THR A 24 -8.06 2.39 -25.90
CA THR A 24 -9.23 1.62 -26.32
C THR A 24 -10.46 2.07 -25.53
N TRP A 25 -10.27 2.38 -24.26
CA TRP A 25 -11.27 3.03 -23.42
C TRP A 25 -10.84 4.45 -23.07
N GLN A 26 -11.83 5.33 -22.99
CA GLN A 26 -11.68 6.72 -22.60
C GLN A 26 -12.85 7.09 -21.72
N TYR A 27 -12.65 7.92 -20.70
CA TYR A 27 -13.76 8.57 -20.00
C TYR A 27 -13.87 10.02 -20.49
N ASN A 28 -15.07 10.59 -20.45
CA ASN A 28 -15.32 11.96 -20.91
C ASN A 28 -14.78 12.24 -22.33
N GLY A 29 -14.79 11.23 -23.21
CA GLY A 29 -14.46 11.33 -24.63
C GLY A 29 -12.98 11.39 -25.02
N ASN A 30 -12.06 11.72 -24.12
CA ASN A 30 -10.63 11.83 -24.46
C ASN A 30 -9.65 11.65 -23.28
N CYS A 31 -10.13 11.24 -22.11
CA CYS A 31 -9.31 11.11 -20.91
C CYS A 31 -9.08 9.64 -20.53
N GLY A 32 -8.04 9.35 -19.75
CA GLY A 32 -7.77 8.03 -19.18
C GLY A 32 -6.50 7.33 -19.63
N SER A 33 -5.89 7.72 -20.75
CA SER A 33 -4.62 7.12 -21.21
C SER A 33 -3.45 7.36 -20.25
N ASP A 34 -3.53 8.38 -19.42
CA ASP A 34 -2.53 8.74 -18.41
C ASP A 34 -2.80 8.12 -17.04
N PHE A 35 -3.82 7.27 -16.90
CA PHE A 35 -4.09 6.59 -15.65
C PHE A 35 -2.88 5.77 -15.17
N TYR A 36 -2.65 5.81 -13.87
CA TYR A 36 -1.78 4.87 -13.17
C TYR A 36 -2.42 4.38 -11.88
N ARG A 37 -2.05 3.17 -11.45
CA ARG A 37 -2.60 2.54 -10.24
C ARG A 37 -2.07 3.23 -8.97
N VAL A 38 -2.98 3.54 -8.06
CA VAL A 38 -2.73 4.21 -6.78
C VAL A 38 -3.27 3.39 -5.61
N GLY A 39 -2.82 3.68 -4.40
CA GLY A 39 -3.33 3.04 -3.19
C GLY A 39 -4.72 3.57 -2.81
N THR A 40 -5.53 2.72 -2.19
CA THR A 40 -6.84 3.07 -1.64
C THR A 40 -6.73 3.34 -0.13
N SER A 41 -7.63 4.17 0.41
CA SER A 41 -7.73 4.38 1.86
C SER A 41 -8.63 3.31 2.49
N ALA A 42 -8.32 2.93 3.72
CA ALA A 42 -9.20 2.12 4.57
C ALA A 42 -10.43 2.88 5.05
N ASP A 43 -10.35 4.21 5.02
CA ASP A 43 -11.41 5.08 5.52
C ASP A 43 -12.68 4.85 4.70
N PHE A 44 -13.82 4.63 5.36
CA PHE A 44 -15.09 4.48 4.66
C PHE A 44 -15.44 5.76 3.85
N PRO A 45 -15.85 5.65 2.57
CA PRO A 45 -15.99 4.42 1.78
C PRO A 45 -14.65 3.96 1.16
N SER A 46 -14.36 2.65 1.23
CA SER A 46 -13.07 2.03 0.87
C SER A 46 -13.18 1.20 -0.43
N PRO A 47 -12.70 1.71 -1.59
CA PRO A 47 -12.76 1.00 -2.86
C PRO A 47 -11.74 -0.14 -2.97
N ASP A 48 -12.01 -1.11 -3.85
CA ASP A 48 -11.11 -2.25 -4.13
C ASP A 48 -9.88 -1.83 -4.93
N ALA A 49 -10.03 -0.87 -5.84
CA ALA A 49 -8.93 -0.29 -6.60
C ALA A 49 -9.16 1.17 -6.92
N ALA A 50 -8.08 1.90 -7.19
CA ALA A 50 -8.15 3.28 -7.66
C ALA A 50 -7.05 3.58 -8.68
N PHE A 51 -7.38 4.42 -9.67
CA PHE A 51 -6.47 4.96 -10.66
C PHE A 51 -6.45 6.48 -10.59
N TYR A 52 -5.30 7.09 -10.81
CA TYR A 52 -5.16 8.54 -10.86
C TYR A 52 -4.68 9.00 -12.23
N ASP A 53 -5.36 9.98 -12.80
CA ASP A 53 -5.01 10.67 -14.04
C ASP A 53 -4.31 11.98 -13.66
N PRO A 54 -2.98 12.07 -13.80
CA PRO A 54 -2.24 13.26 -13.41
C PRO A 54 -2.45 14.44 -14.36
N THR A 55 -2.81 14.18 -15.61
CA THR A 55 -3.02 15.20 -16.66
C THR A 55 -4.32 15.94 -16.39
N ASN A 56 -5.40 15.18 -16.18
CA ASN A 56 -6.73 15.73 -15.93
C ASN A 56 -7.00 15.96 -14.43
N LYS A 57 -6.08 15.53 -13.56
CA LYS A 57 -6.18 15.57 -12.10
C LYS A 57 -7.46 14.90 -11.60
N ARG A 58 -7.70 13.67 -12.04
CA ARG A 58 -8.90 12.90 -11.71
C ARG A 58 -8.56 11.60 -11.00
N LEU A 59 -9.25 11.32 -9.90
CA LEU A 59 -9.21 10.05 -9.20
C LEU A 59 -10.41 9.19 -9.59
N ALA A 60 -10.15 8.00 -10.11
CA ALA A 60 -11.14 6.98 -10.41
C ALA A 60 -11.10 5.88 -9.34
N SER A 61 -12.26 5.46 -8.82
CA SER A 61 -12.38 4.33 -7.89
C SER A 61 -13.17 3.18 -8.52
N PHE A 62 -12.86 1.95 -8.12
CA PHE A 62 -13.43 0.73 -8.69
C PHE A 62 -13.95 -0.17 -7.56
N GLU A 63 -15.20 -0.60 -7.68
CA GLU A 63 -15.79 -1.67 -6.87
C GLU A 63 -15.76 -2.96 -7.69
N PHE A 64 -15.13 -4.01 -7.19
CA PHE A 64 -15.15 -5.33 -7.81
C PHE A 64 -16.12 -6.24 -7.06
N LYS A 65 -16.96 -6.96 -7.81
CA LYS A 65 -17.76 -8.04 -7.25
C LYS A 65 -17.54 -9.35 -8.02
N PRO A 66 -17.37 -10.49 -7.32
CA PRO A 66 -17.14 -11.79 -7.95
C PRO A 66 -18.45 -12.41 -8.48
N ALA A 67 -18.31 -13.46 -9.30
CA ALA A 67 -19.44 -14.25 -9.81
C ALA A 67 -20.18 -15.04 -8.72
N THR A 68 -19.54 -15.23 -7.56
CA THR A 68 -20.13 -15.88 -6.38
C THR A 68 -20.89 -14.91 -5.47
N GLU A 69 -20.96 -13.63 -5.83
CA GLU A 69 -21.72 -12.64 -5.08
C GLU A 69 -23.22 -12.81 -5.32
N THR A 70 -24.03 -12.33 -4.37
CA THR A 70 -25.49 -12.37 -4.46
C THR A 70 -26.03 -11.21 -5.30
N LYS A 71 -27.26 -11.37 -5.83
CA LYS A 71 -27.99 -10.27 -6.49
C LYS A 71 -28.15 -9.04 -5.58
N ARG A 72 -28.33 -9.25 -4.28
CA ARG A 72 -28.38 -8.16 -3.27
C ARG A 72 -27.01 -7.49 -3.16
N GLY A 73 -25.94 -8.26 -3.08
CA GLY A 73 -24.56 -7.76 -3.05
C GLY A 73 -24.19 -6.91 -4.26
N MET A 74 -24.73 -7.22 -5.45
CA MET A 74 -24.61 -6.34 -6.63
C MET A 74 -25.22 -4.97 -6.42
N LEU A 75 -26.45 -4.92 -5.91
CA LEU A 75 -27.13 -3.65 -5.64
C LEU A 75 -26.40 -2.86 -4.55
N THR A 76 -25.83 -3.53 -3.55
CA THR A 76 -24.91 -2.91 -2.60
C THR A 76 -23.70 -2.32 -3.33
N GLY A 77 -23.10 -3.04 -4.29
CA GLY A 77 -22.00 -2.57 -5.13
C GLY A 77 -22.34 -1.30 -5.91
N VAL A 78 -23.56 -1.21 -6.47
CA VAL A 78 -24.06 0.02 -7.11
C VAL A 78 -24.04 1.18 -6.12
N GLY A 79 -24.61 0.98 -4.92
CA GLY A 79 -24.61 1.98 -3.86
C GLY A 79 -23.21 2.40 -3.41
N GLN A 80 -22.28 1.44 -3.27
CA GLN A 80 -20.88 1.69 -2.92
C GLN A 80 -20.19 2.55 -3.99
N SER A 81 -20.36 2.22 -5.27
CA SER A 81 -19.77 2.99 -6.38
C SER A 81 -20.25 4.45 -6.39
N VAL A 82 -21.53 4.69 -6.09
CA VAL A 82 -22.06 6.05 -5.92
C VAL A 82 -21.45 6.75 -4.71
N ALA A 83 -21.32 6.04 -3.58
CA ALA A 83 -20.76 6.60 -2.36
C ALA A 83 -19.29 7.03 -2.53
N TYR A 84 -18.50 6.33 -3.35
CA TYR A 84 -17.11 6.68 -3.65
C TYR A 84 -16.94 8.09 -4.21
N LEU A 85 -17.95 8.64 -4.90
CA LEU A 85 -17.94 10.01 -5.44
C LEU A 85 -17.85 11.11 -4.37
N LYS A 86 -17.91 10.76 -3.08
CA LYS A 86 -17.56 11.66 -1.98
C LYS A 86 -16.06 11.93 -1.90
N ARG A 87 -15.22 11.05 -2.45
CA ARG A 87 -13.76 11.06 -2.34
C ARG A 87 -13.02 10.83 -3.66
N CYS A 88 -13.74 10.61 -4.76
CA CYS A 88 -13.17 10.49 -6.09
C CYS A 88 -14.00 11.29 -7.11
N ASP A 89 -13.46 11.46 -8.32
CA ASP A 89 -14.10 12.22 -9.40
C ASP A 89 -15.06 11.37 -10.23
N LEU A 90 -14.75 10.08 -10.35
CA LEU A 90 -15.55 9.08 -11.06
C LEU A 90 -15.39 7.70 -10.40
N ALA A 91 -16.39 6.85 -10.55
CA ALA A 91 -16.36 5.50 -10.01
C ALA A 91 -16.85 4.47 -11.02
N TYR A 92 -16.45 3.22 -10.87
CA TYR A 92 -16.94 2.11 -11.70
C TYR A 92 -17.33 0.92 -10.83
N LEU A 93 -18.48 0.32 -11.15
CA LEU A 93 -18.80 -1.02 -10.70
C LEU A 93 -18.28 -2.03 -11.72
N ILE A 94 -17.58 -3.06 -11.25
CA ILE A 94 -17.12 -4.20 -12.03
C ILE A 94 -17.98 -5.41 -11.65
N SER A 95 -18.82 -5.87 -12.58
CA SER A 95 -19.77 -6.96 -12.38
C SER A 95 -19.48 -8.15 -13.28
N PRO A 96 -19.73 -9.40 -12.85
CA PRO A 96 -19.85 -10.52 -13.77
C PRO A 96 -21.04 -10.33 -14.71
N GLN A 97 -21.02 -11.02 -15.85
CA GLN A 97 -22.19 -11.10 -16.75
C GLN A 97 -23.35 -11.87 -16.10
N ILE A 98 -23.05 -12.99 -15.43
CA ILE A 98 -24.05 -13.92 -14.86
C ILE A 98 -23.83 -14.10 -13.36
N ILE A 99 -24.90 -14.09 -12.58
CA ILE A 99 -24.92 -14.47 -11.16
C ILE A 99 -26.09 -15.41 -10.93
N ASP A 100 -25.85 -16.59 -10.38
CA ASP A 100 -26.88 -17.59 -10.08
C ASP A 100 -27.85 -17.82 -11.26
N GLY A 101 -27.30 -17.95 -12.47
CA GLY A 101 -28.05 -18.12 -13.72
C GLY A 101 -28.81 -16.89 -14.22
N PHE A 102 -28.79 -15.78 -13.49
CA PHE A 102 -29.39 -14.52 -13.89
C PHE A 102 -28.40 -13.64 -14.65
N ASN A 103 -28.86 -13.03 -15.74
CA ASN A 103 -28.05 -12.10 -16.54
C ASN A 103 -27.96 -10.73 -15.83
N MET A 104 -27.01 -10.65 -14.90
CA MET A 104 -26.77 -9.45 -14.10
C MET A 104 -26.19 -8.31 -14.95
N GLY A 105 -25.35 -8.65 -15.93
CA GLY A 105 -24.74 -7.68 -16.84
C GLY A 105 -25.79 -6.86 -17.59
N ASP A 106 -26.79 -7.53 -18.17
CA ASP A 106 -27.85 -6.85 -18.94
C ASP A 106 -28.76 -6.02 -18.03
N PHE A 107 -29.15 -6.58 -16.88
CA PHE A 107 -29.95 -5.86 -15.89
C PHE A 107 -29.27 -4.57 -15.41
N LEU A 108 -27.98 -4.64 -15.05
CA LEU A 108 -27.22 -3.47 -14.62
C LEU A 108 -27.00 -2.49 -15.77
N THR A 109 -26.80 -2.98 -17.00
CA THR A 109 -26.64 -2.12 -18.17
C THR A 109 -27.90 -1.29 -18.41
N GLU A 110 -29.07 -1.91 -18.35
CA GLU A 110 -30.36 -1.21 -18.46
C GLU A 110 -30.54 -0.21 -17.29
N LEU A 111 -30.24 -0.62 -16.07
CA LEU A 111 -30.31 0.26 -14.89
C LEU A 111 -29.43 1.50 -15.06
N TYR A 112 -28.18 1.35 -15.49
CA TYR A 112 -27.24 2.46 -15.68
C TYR A 112 -27.69 3.38 -16.81
N GLN A 113 -28.16 2.82 -17.93
CA GLN A 113 -28.66 3.60 -19.06
C GLN A 113 -29.92 4.41 -18.73
N THR A 114 -30.82 3.86 -17.92
CA THR A 114 -32.11 4.49 -17.59
C THR A 114 -32.03 5.43 -16.39
N GLN A 115 -31.29 5.03 -15.35
CA GLN A 115 -31.27 5.75 -14.08
C GLN A 115 -30.04 6.63 -13.89
N PHE A 116 -28.86 6.21 -14.35
CA PHE A 116 -27.58 6.87 -14.04
C PHE A 116 -27.06 7.78 -15.14
N LYS A 117 -27.35 7.45 -16.40
CA LYS A 117 -26.87 8.17 -17.58
C LYS A 117 -27.05 9.68 -17.41
N ASP A 118 -25.93 10.40 -17.55
CA ASP A 118 -25.83 11.87 -17.46
C ASP A 118 -26.29 12.50 -16.13
N LYS A 119 -26.51 11.69 -15.07
CA LYS A 119 -26.91 12.16 -13.74
C LYS A 119 -25.84 11.98 -12.67
N VAL A 120 -25.01 10.95 -12.81
CA VAL A 120 -23.98 10.59 -11.82
C VAL A 120 -22.75 10.04 -12.54
N PRO A 121 -21.51 10.44 -12.17
CA PRO A 121 -20.27 10.00 -12.82
C PRO A 121 -19.87 8.58 -12.39
N VAL A 122 -20.76 7.61 -12.58
CA VAL A 122 -20.54 6.20 -12.27
C VAL A 122 -20.65 5.37 -13.55
N GLY A 123 -19.62 4.59 -13.86
CA GLY A 123 -19.60 3.65 -14.98
C GLY A 123 -19.90 2.21 -14.55
N LEU A 124 -20.13 1.36 -15.55
CA LEU A 124 -20.34 -0.08 -15.41
C LEU A 124 -19.40 -0.82 -16.34
N ILE A 125 -18.63 -1.74 -15.78
CA ILE A 125 -17.77 -2.66 -16.51
C ILE A 125 -18.28 -4.07 -16.23
N VAL A 126 -18.50 -4.84 -17.29
CA VAL A 126 -18.97 -6.23 -17.20
C VAL A 126 -17.87 -7.17 -17.67
N TYR A 127 -17.60 -8.22 -16.91
CA TYR A 127 -16.61 -9.24 -17.27
C TYR A 127 -17.25 -10.60 -17.56
N ASP A 128 -16.63 -11.34 -18.47
CA ASP A 128 -17.03 -12.70 -18.83
C ASP A 128 -16.75 -13.67 -17.66
N ASN A 129 -17.77 -14.38 -17.19
CA ASN A 129 -17.66 -15.31 -16.05
C ASN A 129 -16.55 -16.37 -16.24
N ASN A 130 -16.25 -16.77 -17.48
CA ASN A 130 -15.23 -17.78 -17.78
C ASN A 130 -13.86 -17.15 -18.04
N ASN A 131 -13.80 -15.85 -18.31
CA ASN A 131 -12.56 -15.13 -18.53
C ASN A 131 -12.65 -13.70 -17.96
N PRO A 132 -12.17 -13.46 -16.72
CA PRO A 132 -12.24 -12.15 -16.06
C PRO A 132 -11.42 -11.06 -16.77
N THR A 133 -10.53 -11.40 -17.69
CA THR A 133 -9.77 -10.40 -18.47
C THR A 133 -10.54 -9.89 -19.69
N LYS A 134 -11.62 -10.59 -20.09
CA LYS A 134 -12.49 -10.18 -21.19
C LYS A 134 -13.58 -9.25 -20.64
N LEU A 135 -13.38 -7.96 -20.86
CA LEU A 135 -14.18 -6.90 -20.28
C LEU A 135 -14.97 -6.13 -21.33
N THR A 136 -16.17 -5.67 -20.96
CA THR A 136 -17.02 -4.76 -21.73
C THR A 136 -17.31 -3.52 -20.89
N LEU A 137 -17.00 -2.33 -21.41
CA LEU A 137 -17.42 -1.06 -20.81
C LEU A 137 -18.89 -0.79 -21.17
N ALA A 138 -19.80 -1.41 -20.40
CA ALA A 138 -21.24 -1.41 -20.68
C ALA A 138 -21.89 -0.05 -20.45
N HIS A 139 -21.38 0.74 -19.50
CA HIS A 139 -21.74 2.13 -19.31
C HIS A 139 -20.50 2.95 -19.00
N ASN A 140 -20.30 4.03 -19.75
CA ASN A 140 -19.14 4.90 -19.60
C ASN A 140 -19.52 6.21 -18.91
N VAL A 141 -18.56 6.82 -18.22
CA VAL A 141 -18.70 8.13 -17.60
C VAL A 141 -18.54 9.21 -18.67
N SER A 142 -19.66 9.75 -19.15
CA SER A 142 -19.75 10.84 -20.14
C SER A 142 -19.75 12.23 -19.53
N THR A 143 -20.22 12.35 -18.28
CA THR A 143 -20.37 13.62 -17.58
C THR A 143 -19.64 13.54 -16.25
N LEU A 144 -18.85 14.58 -15.96
CA LEU A 144 -18.27 14.78 -14.64
C LEU A 144 -19.12 15.83 -13.90
N ASN A 145 -19.35 15.63 -12.61
CA ASN A 145 -20.11 16.60 -11.82
C ASN A 145 -19.38 17.96 -11.81
N SER A 146 -19.92 18.92 -12.54
CA SER A 146 -19.46 20.31 -12.62
C SER A 146 -19.83 21.15 -11.39
N THR A 147 -20.64 20.60 -10.48
CA THR A 147 -21.28 21.29 -9.35
C THR A 147 -20.49 21.31 -8.04
N LYS A 148 -19.35 20.62 -7.94
CA LYS A 148 -18.39 20.84 -6.85
C LYS A 148 -17.21 21.63 -7.39
N GLY A 149 -17.04 22.88 -6.93
CA GLY A 149 -15.93 23.72 -7.35
C GLY A 149 -14.61 22.98 -7.24
N SER A 150 -13.97 22.73 -8.39
CA SER A 150 -12.57 22.42 -8.71
C SER A 150 -11.63 21.79 -7.66
N GLN A 151 -12.11 21.09 -6.63
CA GLN A 151 -11.27 20.29 -5.76
C GLN A 151 -11.10 18.91 -6.39
N SER A 152 -10.08 18.81 -7.25
CA SER A 152 -9.53 17.52 -7.67
C SER A 152 -9.23 16.67 -6.45
N HIS A 153 -9.68 15.42 -6.46
CA HIS A 153 -9.34 14.49 -5.39
C HIS A 153 -7.94 13.95 -5.61
N THR A 154 -7.10 14.05 -4.58
CA THR A 154 -5.77 13.46 -4.59
C THR A 154 -5.82 12.01 -4.10
N PRO A 155 -4.98 11.11 -4.65
CA PRO A 155 -4.91 9.73 -4.17
C PRO A 155 -4.43 9.68 -2.73
N ALA A 156 -4.89 8.67 -1.97
CA ALA A 156 -4.41 8.40 -0.62
C ALA A 156 -2.91 8.05 -0.61
N SER A 157 -2.46 7.38 -1.67
CA SER A 157 -1.04 7.14 -1.94
C SER A 157 -0.76 7.10 -3.43
N ASP A 158 0.35 7.73 -3.84
CA ASP A 158 0.87 7.66 -5.22
C ASP A 158 1.38 6.25 -5.62
N ARG A 159 1.37 5.28 -4.70
CA ARG A 159 1.81 3.90 -4.95
C ARG A 159 0.71 2.91 -4.61
N TYR A 160 0.58 1.87 -5.43
CA TYR A 160 -0.42 0.83 -5.19
C TYR A 160 -0.04 -0.17 -4.09
N TRP A 161 1.26 -0.34 -3.76
CA TRP A 161 1.69 -1.27 -2.69
C TRP A 161 2.39 -0.56 -1.53
N ALA A 162 2.43 -1.24 -0.39
CA ALA A 162 3.16 -0.83 0.81
C ALA A 162 4.68 -0.92 0.58
N LYS A 163 5.31 0.17 0.15
CA LYS A 163 6.77 0.17 -0.01
C LYS A 163 7.44 -0.05 1.35
N HIS A 164 8.00 -1.24 1.54
CA HIS A 164 8.72 -1.57 2.76
C HIS A 164 10.06 -0.84 2.80
N GLN A 165 10.41 -0.21 3.92
CA GLN A 165 11.66 0.54 4.07
C GLN A 165 12.39 0.14 5.35
N ASP A 166 12.69 -1.17 5.44
CA ASP A 166 13.57 -1.75 6.47
C ASP A 166 13.00 -1.61 7.89
N MET A 167 11.71 -1.94 8.05
CA MET A 167 11.01 -1.92 9.34
C MET A 167 10.87 -3.35 9.88
N PRO A 168 11.63 -3.73 10.91
CA PRO A 168 11.46 -5.03 11.58
C PRO A 168 10.05 -5.22 12.13
N VAL A 169 9.62 -6.48 12.26
CA VAL A 169 8.27 -6.83 12.74
C VAL A 169 8.07 -6.37 14.20
N GLU A 170 9.13 -6.46 15.00
CA GLU A 170 9.12 -6.02 16.40
C GLU A 170 9.05 -4.48 16.51
N LEU A 171 9.66 -3.76 15.56
CA LEU A 171 9.56 -2.30 15.48
C LEU A 171 8.14 -1.88 15.08
N PHE A 172 7.53 -2.62 14.14
CA PHE A 172 6.14 -2.40 13.76
C PHE A 172 5.21 -2.53 14.97
N HIS A 173 5.37 -3.59 15.78
CA HIS A 173 4.59 -3.77 17.01
C HIS A 173 4.84 -2.66 18.03
N LEU A 174 6.09 -2.25 18.23
CA LEU A 174 6.44 -1.13 19.10
C LEU A 174 5.74 0.16 18.67
N LEU A 175 5.67 0.47 17.38
CA LEU A 175 4.94 1.63 16.89
C LEU A 175 3.44 1.50 17.19
N LEU A 176 2.83 0.35 16.91
CA LEU A 176 1.42 0.12 17.23
C LEU A 176 1.11 0.32 18.72
N HIS A 177 2.04 -0.06 19.62
CA HIS A 177 1.90 0.20 21.05
C HIS A 177 1.75 1.70 21.36
N TYR A 178 2.56 2.56 20.76
CA TYR A 178 2.44 4.01 20.95
C TYR A 178 1.15 4.58 20.36
N TYR A 179 0.69 4.09 19.20
CA TYR A 179 -0.61 4.48 18.65
C TYR A 179 -1.78 4.00 19.52
N TYR A 180 -1.66 2.84 20.16
CA TYR A 180 -2.62 2.37 21.15
C TYR A 180 -2.63 3.26 22.40
N LEU A 181 -1.46 3.60 22.95
CA LEU A 181 -1.35 4.50 24.11
C LEU A 181 -1.96 5.88 23.84
N LYS A 182 -1.80 6.41 22.63
CA LYS A 182 -2.52 7.62 22.17
C LYS A 182 -4.04 7.38 22.14
N LYS A 183 -4.50 6.27 21.56
CA LYS A 183 -5.94 5.93 21.49
C LYS A 183 -6.61 5.83 22.87
N VAL A 184 -5.90 5.36 23.89
CA VAL A 184 -6.41 5.24 25.27
C VAL A 184 -6.13 6.48 26.15
N GLY A 185 -5.56 7.55 25.59
CA GLY A 185 -5.32 8.81 26.31
C GLY A 185 -4.16 8.78 27.31
N VAL A 186 -3.22 7.83 27.18
CA VAL A 186 -1.99 7.80 27.99
C VAL A 186 -0.94 8.76 27.43
N ILE A 187 -0.92 8.94 26.11
CA ILE A 187 -0.02 9.86 25.42
C ILE A 187 -0.84 10.99 24.82
N ASP A 188 -0.50 12.22 25.18
CA ASP A 188 -0.98 13.42 24.52
C ASP A 188 -0.12 13.74 23.29
N GLY A 189 -0.77 14.05 22.16
CA GLY A 189 -0.10 14.46 20.93
C GLY A 189 0.21 13.33 19.94
N ASP A 190 1.39 13.38 19.31
CA ASP A 190 1.76 12.49 18.21
C ASP A 190 2.46 11.21 18.69
N ALA A 191 1.84 10.06 18.44
CA ALA A 191 2.33 8.75 18.87
C ALA A 191 3.76 8.42 18.38
N PHE A 192 4.09 8.80 17.14
CA PHE A 192 5.41 8.55 16.59
C PHE A 192 6.46 9.44 17.23
N VAL A 193 6.15 10.71 17.52
CA VAL A 193 7.05 11.62 18.27
C VAL A 193 7.39 11.04 19.63
N SER A 194 6.40 10.52 20.36
CA SER A 194 6.63 9.92 21.68
C SER A 194 7.49 8.66 21.57
N CYS A 195 7.19 7.76 20.62
CA CYS A 195 8.02 6.57 20.37
C CYS A 195 9.46 6.95 20.00
N TRP A 196 9.63 7.98 19.18
CA TRP A 196 10.94 8.46 18.74
C TRP A 196 11.79 8.91 19.92
N LYS A 197 11.23 9.75 20.79
CA LYS A 197 11.92 10.34 21.94
C LYS A 197 12.18 9.34 23.06
N GLU A 198 11.27 8.41 23.30
CA GLU A 198 11.34 7.50 24.44
C GLU A 198 12.08 6.19 24.14
N ARG A 199 12.01 5.69 22.89
CA ARG A 199 12.42 4.32 22.56
C ARG A 199 13.41 4.20 21.41
N MET A 200 13.34 5.12 20.43
CA MET A 200 14.19 5.04 19.24
C MET A 200 15.50 5.82 19.40
N ILE A 201 15.47 6.91 20.17
CA ILE A 201 16.63 7.75 20.48
C ILE A 201 17.02 7.60 21.96
N PRO A 202 18.30 7.32 22.28
CA PRO A 202 18.77 7.26 23.67
C PRO A 202 18.69 8.63 24.35
N GLN A 203 18.24 8.68 25.61
CA GLN A 203 18.11 9.94 26.36
C GLN A 203 19.45 10.69 26.52
N ASN A 204 20.56 9.96 26.60
CA ASN A 204 21.89 10.50 26.81
C ASN A 204 22.67 10.77 25.51
N ILE A 205 22.04 10.62 24.34
CA ILE A 205 22.72 10.71 23.03
C ILE A 205 23.43 12.05 22.78
N LEU A 206 22.94 13.14 23.39
CA LEU A 206 23.53 14.49 23.29
C LEU A 206 24.73 14.70 24.23
N THR A 207 25.02 13.72 25.10
CA THR A 207 26.12 13.79 26.07
C THR A 207 27.21 12.78 25.76
N ASP A 208 26.86 11.51 25.57
CA ASP A 208 27.82 10.43 25.34
C ASP A 208 28.07 10.13 23.85
N PHE A 209 27.21 10.64 22.96
CA PHE A 209 27.23 10.38 21.52
C PHE A 209 27.38 8.89 21.21
N THR A 210 26.68 8.05 21.98
CA THR A 210 26.71 6.58 21.87
C THR A 210 25.32 6.06 21.53
N PRO A 211 25.09 5.73 20.24
CA PRO A 211 23.87 5.06 19.81
C PRO A 211 23.61 3.75 20.58
N GLN A 212 22.35 3.47 20.91
CA GLN A 212 21.95 2.23 21.57
C GLN A 212 20.98 1.42 20.72
N PRO A 213 20.93 0.08 20.89
CA PRO A 213 19.91 -0.77 20.31
C PRO A 213 18.49 -0.34 20.72
N VAL A 214 17.59 -0.23 19.74
CA VAL A 214 16.16 -0.07 19.99
C VAL A 214 15.63 -1.36 20.61
N LYS A 215 14.78 -1.23 21.64
CA LYS A 215 14.19 -2.37 22.36
C LYS A 215 12.69 -2.48 22.11
N ASP A 216 12.20 -3.70 21.94
CA ASP A 216 10.76 -4.01 21.83
C ASP A 216 10.02 -3.74 23.15
N ILE A 217 8.69 -3.88 23.17
CA ILE A 217 7.87 -3.63 24.36
C ILE A 217 8.22 -4.55 25.55
N MET A 218 8.91 -5.67 25.32
CA MET A 218 9.38 -6.61 26.35
C MET A 218 10.82 -6.32 26.81
N GLY A 219 11.49 -5.33 26.22
CA GLY A 219 12.86 -4.93 26.54
C GLY A 219 13.94 -5.68 25.74
N ASN A 220 13.58 -6.52 24.78
CA ASN A 220 14.52 -7.25 23.95
C ASN A 220 15.07 -6.36 22.81
N PRO A 221 16.37 -6.43 22.47
CA PRO A 221 16.92 -5.71 21.33
C PRO A 221 16.25 -6.12 20.01
N ILE A 222 15.75 -5.13 19.27
CA ILE A 222 15.19 -5.32 17.93
C ILE A 222 16.34 -5.50 16.94
N LYS A 223 16.25 -6.52 16.08
CA LYS A 223 17.20 -6.74 15.00
C LYS A 223 16.75 -6.04 13.73
N THR A 224 17.70 -5.66 12.88
CA THR A 224 17.39 -5.23 11.51
C THR A 224 16.70 -6.36 10.76
N LEU A 225 16.00 -6.04 9.66
CA LEU A 225 15.21 -7.02 8.91
C LEU A 225 16.05 -8.22 8.40
N GLY A 226 17.34 -7.99 8.15
CA GLY A 226 18.28 -9.06 7.80
C GLY A 226 18.67 -9.99 8.96
N GLY A 227 18.22 -9.73 10.19
CA GLY A 227 18.41 -10.55 11.39
C GLY A 227 19.84 -10.57 11.98
N ARG A 228 20.78 -9.83 11.38
CA ARG A 228 22.22 -9.91 11.74
C ARG A 228 22.69 -8.85 12.73
N LYS A 229 22.10 -7.66 12.71
CA LYS A 229 22.53 -6.51 13.51
C LYS A 229 21.38 -6.01 14.35
N ASN A 230 21.67 -5.44 15.50
CA ASN A 230 20.68 -4.67 16.24
C ASN A 230 20.30 -3.42 15.45
N LEU A 231 19.03 -3.04 15.53
CA LEU A 231 18.54 -1.78 14.98
C LEU A 231 19.04 -0.63 15.85
N VAL A 232 19.78 0.28 15.25
CA VAL A 232 20.40 1.43 15.91
C VAL A 232 20.21 2.65 15.02
N TYR A 233 19.67 3.74 15.56
CA TYR A 233 19.55 5.01 14.86
C TYR A 233 20.78 5.89 15.11
N LEU A 234 21.06 6.81 14.18
CA LEU A 234 22.16 7.79 14.23
C LEU A 234 23.60 7.23 14.18
N GLU A 235 23.83 5.92 14.20
CA GLU A 235 25.18 5.30 14.20
C GLU A 235 26.11 5.90 13.13
N LYS A 236 25.67 5.88 11.86
CA LYS A 236 26.47 6.43 10.75
C LYS A 236 26.61 7.95 10.80
N LYS A 237 25.58 8.65 11.30
CA LYS A 237 25.57 10.12 11.38
C LYS A 237 26.53 10.61 12.44
N ILE A 238 26.50 10.02 13.62
CA ILE A 238 27.44 10.35 14.70
C ILE A 238 28.86 10.02 14.29
N ALA A 239 29.10 8.88 13.64
CA ALA A 239 30.42 8.53 13.12
C ALA A 239 30.94 9.55 12.09
N LEU A 240 30.05 10.18 11.32
CA LEU A 240 30.38 11.24 10.38
C LEU A 240 30.67 12.57 11.09
N ILE A 241 29.81 12.97 12.03
CA ILE A 241 29.98 14.19 12.84
C ILE A 241 31.32 14.18 13.58
N LYS A 242 31.65 13.05 14.23
CA LYS A 242 32.93 12.87 14.93
C LYS A 242 34.16 12.99 14.02
N LYS A 243 34.00 12.79 12.71
CA LYS A 243 35.08 12.95 11.71
C LYS A 243 35.16 14.36 11.13
N GLN A 244 34.08 15.13 11.16
CA GLN A 244 33.96 16.37 10.39
C GLN A 244 33.88 17.64 11.26
N ALA A 245 33.46 17.52 12.52
CA ALA A 245 33.18 18.65 13.40
C ALA A 245 33.94 18.54 14.72
N ALA A 246 34.18 19.69 15.36
CA ALA A 246 34.82 19.75 16.66
C ALA A 246 33.87 19.24 17.77
N PRO A 247 34.38 18.65 18.88
CA PRO A 247 33.52 18.06 19.93
C PRO A 247 32.47 19.00 20.54
N ASN A 248 32.76 20.30 20.59
CA ASN A 248 31.84 21.34 21.06
C ASN A 248 30.63 21.56 20.13
N GLU A 249 30.70 21.14 18.86
CA GLU A 249 29.64 21.30 17.86
C GLU A 249 28.72 20.07 17.78
N TRP A 250 29.17 18.91 18.30
CA TRP A 250 28.47 17.63 18.13
C TRP A 250 27.04 17.65 18.68
N ALA A 251 26.84 18.24 19.87
CA ALA A 251 25.53 18.33 20.50
C ALA A 251 24.52 19.10 19.62
N SER A 252 24.94 20.23 19.04
CA SER A 252 24.11 21.05 18.15
C SER A 252 23.70 20.25 16.91
N MET A 253 24.67 19.63 16.23
CA MET A 253 24.41 18.86 15.01
C MET A 253 23.51 17.65 15.25
N VAL A 254 23.70 16.92 16.35
CA VAL A 254 22.84 15.79 16.71
C VAL A 254 21.44 16.26 17.10
N SER A 255 21.33 17.40 17.80
CA SER A 255 20.04 17.97 18.21
C SER A 255 19.15 18.32 17.01
N GLU A 256 19.73 18.92 15.96
CA GLU A 256 19.02 19.20 14.70
C GLU A 256 18.50 17.92 14.04
N ASP A 257 19.25 16.83 14.16
CA ASP A 257 18.90 15.55 13.53
C ASP A 257 17.77 14.80 14.21
N ILE A 258 17.64 14.96 15.54
CA ILE A 258 16.60 14.30 16.34
C ILE A 258 15.38 15.19 16.56
N ASP A 259 15.45 16.47 16.20
CA ASP A 259 14.38 17.43 16.42
C ASP A 259 13.10 17.05 15.65
N SER A 260 12.02 16.87 16.40
CA SER A 260 10.70 16.54 15.88
C SER A 260 9.93 17.74 15.31
N SER A 261 10.39 18.96 15.61
CA SER A 261 9.75 20.22 15.20
C SER A 261 10.35 20.85 13.94
N CYS A 262 11.50 20.35 13.49
CA CYS A 262 12.18 20.84 12.30
C CYS A 262 11.30 20.71 11.05
N THR A 263 11.16 21.80 10.29
CA THR A 263 10.42 21.86 9.03
C THR A 263 11.23 21.38 7.82
N GLY A 264 12.47 20.95 8.02
CA GLY A 264 13.41 20.52 6.98
C GLY A 264 13.73 19.02 6.99
N ASP A 265 14.70 18.64 6.15
CA ASP A 265 15.21 17.27 6.07
C ASP A 265 16.18 16.99 7.22
N ASN A 266 15.78 16.13 8.15
CA ASN A 266 16.64 15.62 9.22
C ASN A 266 16.44 14.11 9.42
N ALA A 267 17.18 13.49 10.35
CA ALA A 267 17.05 12.05 10.61
C ALA A 267 15.64 11.66 11.08
N TYR A 268 15.02 12.45 11.96
CA TYR A 268 13.65 12.25 12.40
C TYR A 268 12.65 12.23 11.23
N THR A 269 12.62 13.28 10.40
CA THR A 269 11.71 13.43 9.26
C THR A 269 11.89 12.30 8.25
N ALA A 270 13.14 11.88 7.99
CA ALA A 270 13.42 10.75 7.11
C ALA A 270 12.89 9.42 7.65
N VAL A 271 13.08 9.14 8.95
CA VAL A 271 12.59 7.90 9.58
C VAL A 271 11.06 7.91 9.69
N ARG A 272 10.47 9.02 10.16
CA ARG A 272 9.01 9.19 10.23
C ARG A 272 8.35 8.94 8.89
N LYS A 273 8.84 9.59 7.83
CA LYS A 273 8.32 9.44 6.47
C LYS A 273 8.30 7.98 6.05
N ASN A 274 9.36 7.22 6.31
CA ASN A 274 9.43 5.82 5.90
C ASN A 274 8.49 4.92 6.72
N LEU A 275 8.51 5.04 8.05
CA LEU A 275 7.77 4.14 8.94
C LEU A 275 6.27 4.45 8.96
N VAL A 276 5.89 5.72 9.11
CA VAL A 276 4.47 6.12 9.17
C VAL A 276 3.78 5.87 7.83
N THR A 277 4.45 6.09 6.70
CA THR A 277 3.88 5.78 5.37
C THR A 277 3.58 4.29 5.26
N PHE A 278 4.47 3.42 5.75
CA PHE A 278 4.20 1.99 5.73
C PHE A 278 3.00 1.63 6.61
N LEU A 279 2.89 2.17 7.84
CA LEU A 279 1.72 1.95 8.70
C LEU A 279 0.40 2.37 8.04
N LYS A 280 0.40 3.53 7.35
CA LYS A 280 -0.76 4.01 6.58
C LYS A 280 -1.12 3.11 5.40
N HIS A 281 -0.12 2.67 4.64
CA HIS A 281 -0.35 1.74 3.51
C HIS A 281 -0.85 0.37 3.98
N MET A 282 -0.40 -0.08 5.16
CA MET A 282 -0.88 -1.28 5.82
C MET A 282 -2.27 -1.08 6.47
N GLN A 283 -2.82 0.13 6.41
CA GLN A 283 -4.14 0.48 6.95
C GLN A 283 -4.32 0.18 8.45
N VAL A 284 -3.22 0.09 9.20
CA VAL A 284 -3.24 -0.08 10.66
C VAL A 284 -3.38 1.25 11.40
N ILE A 285 -3.11 2.35 10.70
CA ILE A 285 -3.47 3.70 11.11
C ILE A 285 -4.12 4.42 9.92
N ASP A 286 -5.03 5.33 10.20
CA ASP A 286 -5.72 6.12 9.17
C ASP A 286 -4.88 7.30 8.66
N SER A 287 -5.48 8.10 7.79
CA SER A 287 -4.85 9.29 7.21
C SER A 287 -4.51 10.38 8.25
N GLU A 288 -5.23 10.43 9.37
CA GLU A 288 -5.08 11.38 10.48
C GLU A 288 -4.10 10.88 11.56
N GLY A 289 -3.68 9.62 11.48
CA GLY A 289 -2.78 9.01 12.47
C GLY A 289 -3.51 8.50 13.71
N SER A 290 -4.75 8.04 13.55
CA SER A 290 -5.49 7.28 14.56
C SER A 290 -5.41 5.79 14.25
N LEU A 291 -5.44 4.96 15.31
CA LEU A 291 -5.32 3.51 15.21
C LEU A 291 -6.65 2.90 14.71
N THR A 292 -6.60 2.22 13.58
CA THR A 292 -7.76 1.52 12.98
C THR A 292 -8.10 0.25 13.75
N ASP A 293 -9.23 -0.37 13.43
CA ASP A 293 -9.62 -1.66 14.05
C ASP A 293 -8.63 -2.78 13.70
N SER A 294 -8.11 -2.80 12.46
CA SER A 294 -7.05 -3.74 12.06
C SER A 294 -5.77 -3.52 12.87
N GLY A 295 -5.33 -2.26 13.01
CA GLY A 295 -4.18 -1.92 13.83
C GLY A 295 -4.36 -2.27 15.31
N PHE A 296 -5.57 -2.06 15.85
CA PHE A 296 -5.93 -2.42 17.22
C PHE A 296 -5.86 -3.93 17.45
N LYS A 297 -6.45 -4.73 16.55
CA LYS A 297 -6.42 -6.20 16.63
C LYS A 297 -5.00 -6.74 16.53
N LEU A 298 -4.20 -6.26 15.57
CA LEU A 298 -2.80 -6.65 15.43
C LEU A 298 -1.96 -6.27 16.65
N TYR A 299 -2.17 -5.08 17.23
CA TYR A 299 -1.50 -4.67 18.45
C TYR A 299 -1.76 -5.66 19.59
N HIS A 300 -3.03 -5.99 19.84
CA HIS A 300 -3.42 -6.91 20.91
C HIS A 300 -2.90 -8.33 20.67
N LEU A 301 -2.88 -8.79 19.42
CA LEU A 301 -2.30 -10.08 19.06
C LEU A 301 -0.82 -10.16 19.43
N GLY A 302 -0.04 -9.13 19.07
CA GLY A 302 1.38 -9.07 19.42
C GLY A 302 1.63 -8.82 20.91
N LEU A 303 0.72 -8.13 21.60
CA LEU A 303 0.80 -7.94 23.05
C LEU A 303 0.59 -9.25 23.81
N ALA A 304 -0.41 -10.05 23.40
CA ALA A 304 -0.76 -11.29 24.08
C ALA A 304 0.26 -12.42 23.85
N ASN A 305 0.86 -12.49 22.64
CA ASN A 305 1.73 -13.60 22.24
C ASN A 305 3.22 -13.23 22.20
N GLY A 306 3.54 -11.93 22.18
CA GLY A 306 4.88 -11.39 21.97
C GLY A 306 5.11 -10.96 20.50
N PRO A 307 5.91 -9.90 20.29
CA PRO A 307 6.13 -9.29 18.96
C PRO A 307 6.99 -10.13 18.00
N SER A 308 7.65 -11.16 18.51
CA SER A 308 8.43 -12.14 17.73
C SER A 308 7.74 -13.50 17.60
N SER A 309 6.52 -13.64 18.14
CA SER A 309 5.78 -14.89 18.10
C SER A 309 5.38 -15.26 16.67
N LYS A 310 5.36 -16.57 16.38
CA LYS A 310 4.96 -17.07 15.06
C LYS A 310 3.56 -16.57 14.66
N ILE A 311 2.61 -16.58 15.60
CA ILE A 311 1.24 -16.14 15.33
C ILE A 311 1.19 -14.66 14.93
N PHE A 312 1.88 -13.79 15.66
CA PHE A 312 1.92 -12.37 15.30
C PHE A 312 2.62 -12.13 13.96
N VAL A 313 3.76 -12.79 13.72
CA VAL A 313 4.49 -12.69 12.45
C VAL A 313 3.64 -13.18 11.28
N ASP A 314 2.89 -14.26 11.45
CA ASP A 314 2.00 -14.81 10.41
C ASP A 314 0.87 -13.82 10.06
N TYR A 315 0.23 -13.22 11.06
CA TYR A 315 -0.82 -12.22 10.85
C TYR A 315 -0.29 -10.90 10.28
N PHE A 316 0.88 -10.44 10.73
CA PHE A 316 1.60 -9.33 10.10
C PHE A 316 1.87 -9.64 8.62
N THR A 317 2.35 -10.86 8.32
CA THR A 317 2.64 -11.30 6.95
C THR A 317 1.38 -11.34 6.11
N ARG A 318 0.25 -11.78 6.67
CA ARG A 318 -1.05 -11.73 6.01
C ARG A 318 -1.41 -10.31 5.60
N GLU A 319 -1.36 -9.35 6.52
CA GLU A 319 -1.66 -7.95 6.20
C GLU A 319 -0.68 -7.37 5.16
N VAL A 320 0.59 -7.79 5.18
CA VAL A 320 1.57 -7.35 4.15
C VAL A 320 1.18 -7.88 2.78
N LEU A 321 0.75 -9.15 2.71
CA LEU A 321 0.34 -9.80 1.47
C LEU A 321 -0.96 -9.19 0.91
N THR A 322 -1.98 -9.03 1.75
CA THR A 322 -3.31 -8.58 1.34
C THR A 322 -3.40 -7.07 1.29
N THR A 323 -3.43 -6.42 2.45
CA THR A 323 -3.65 -4.98 2.61
C THR A 323 -2.48 -4.16 2.06
N GLY A 324 -1.26 -4.65 2.21
CA GLY A 324 -0.06 -4.06 1.62
C GLY A 324 0.14 -4.36 0.13
N HIS A 325 -0.72 -5.19 -0.48
CA HIS A 325 -0.65 -5.65 -1.88
C HIS A 325 0.65 -6.34 -2.29
N HIS A 326 1.40 -6.94 -1.35
CA HIS A 326 2.60 -7.70 -1.73
C HIS A 326 2.29 -9.03 -2.41
N LEU A 327 1.08 -9.58 -2.25
CA LEU A 327 0.65 -10.76 -3.00
C LEU A 327 0.63 -10.49 -4.51
N ASP A 328 0.14 -9.32 -4.93
CA ASP A 328 0.13 -8.90 -6.34
C ASP A 328 1.55 -8.86 -6.92
N LEU A 329 2.50 -8.33 -6.14
CA LEU A 329 3.91 -8.29 -6.53
C LEU A 329 4.51 -9.69 -6.69
N LEU A 330 4.17 -10.63 -5.80
CA LEU A 330 4.66 -12.01 -5.89
C LEU A 330 4.07 -12.73 -7.10
N LEU A 331 2.77 -12.57 -7.36
CA LEU A 331 2.12 -13.13 -8.56
C LEU A 331 2.74 -12.59 -9.85
N ASP A 332 3.02 -11.29 -9.91
CA ASP A 332 3.64 -10.68 -11.08
C ASP A 332 5.09 -11.12 -11.26
N LEU A 333 5.85 -11.22 -10.16
CA LEU A 333 7.20 -11.76 -10.18
C LEU A 333 7.23 -13.21 -10.68
N ASP A 334 6.29 -14.05 -10.26
CA ASP A 334 6.17 -15.43 -10.71
C ASP A 334 5.85 -15.51 -12.20
N SER A 335 4.89 -14.72 -12.67
CA SER A 335 4.55 -14.61 -14.10
C SER A 335 5.76 -14.17 -14.94
N VAL A 336 6.50 -13.15 -14.51
CA VAL A 336 7.73 -12.70 -15.20
C VAL A 336 8.79 -13.81 -15.18
N SER A 337 8.95 -14.52 -14.06
CA SER A 337 9.89 -15.64 -13.94
C SER A 337 9.53 -16.81 -14.85
N GLN A 338 8.24 -17.12 -15.03
CA GLN A 338 7.77 -18.18 -15.92
C GLN A 338 8.00 -17.83 -17.39
N LYS A 339 7.81 -16.55 -17.77
CA LYS A 339 8.09 -16.05 -19.14
C LYS A 339 9.57 -15.98 -19.47
N ASN A 340 10.44 -15.87 -18.46
CA ASN A 340 11.87 -15.68 -18.63
C ASN A 340 12.66 -16.74 -17.84
N PRO A 341 12.56 -18.02 -18.22
CA PRO A 341 13.24 -19.09 -17.50
C PRO A 341 14.76 -18.91 -17.55
N GLY A 342 15.43 -19.06 -16.40
CA GLY A 342 16.89 -18.96 -16.27
C GLY A 342 17.41 -17.56 -15.89
N GLU A 343 16.58 -16.52 -15.94
CA GLU A 343 16.95 -15.19 -15.46
C GLU A 343 17.09 -15.17 -13.93
N ASN A 344 18.10 -14.48 -13.42
CA ASN A 344 18.26 -14.32 -11.98
C ASN A 344 17.35 -13.20 -11.44
N PHE A 345 17.14 -13.17 -10.12
CA PHE A 345 16.25 -12.20 -9.48
C PHE A 345 16.59 -10.72 -9.75
N LYS A 346 17.85 -10.39 -10.03
CA LYS A 346 18.22 -9.02 -10.41
C LYS A 346 17.68 -8.67 -11.80
N GLN A 347 17.78 -9.59 -12.76
CA GLN A 347 17.24 -9.42 -14.11
C GLN A 347 15.71 -9.40 -14.09
N LEU A 348 15.07 -10.33 -13.37
CA LEU A 348 13.61 -10.38 -13.22
C LEU A 348 13.02 -9.06 -12.72
N ARG A 349 13.67 -8.41 -11.74
CA ARG A 349 13.22 -7.10 -11.25
C ARG A 349 13.33 -5.97 -12.27
N ILE A 350 14.34 -6.00 -13.13
CA ILE A 350 14.52 -5.00 -14.19
C ILE A 350 13.43 -5.17 -15.26
N LEU A 351 13.13 -6.42 -15.63
CA LEU A 351 12.03 -6.76 -16.54
C LEU A 351 10.69 -6.31 -15.94
N MET A 352 10.43 -6.67 -14.69
CA MET A 352 9.21 -6.30 -13.98
C MET A 352 9.04 -4.77 -13.82
N GLU A 353 10.11 -4.04 -13.50
CA GLU A 353 10.07 -2.56 -13.45
C GLU A 353 9.66 -1.97 -14.82
N SER A 354 10.20 -2.53 -15.90
CA SER A 354 9.91 -2.08 -17.28
C SER A 354 8.47 -2.40 -17.68
N GLU A 355 7.97 -3.61 -17.37
CA GLU A 355 6.56 -3.98 -17.60
C GLU A 355 5.61 -3.08 -16.79
N TYR A 356 5.95 -2.77 -15.54
CA TYR A 356 5.14 -1.90 -14.68
C TYR A 356 5.08 -0.46 -15.19
N GLU A 357 6.18 0.04 -15.76
CA GLU A 357 6.21 1.36 -16.39
C GLU A 357 5.33 1.39 -17.64
N ALA A 358 5.47 0.41 -18.53
CA ALA A 358 4.66 0.32 -19.75
C ALA A 358 3.15 0.16 -19.47
N SER A 359 2.80 -0.60 -18.43
CA SER A 359 1.40 -0.87 -18.04
C SER A 359 0.79 0.17 -17.08
N GLY A 360 1.52 1.24 -16.72
CA GLY A 360 1.00 2.27 -15.82
C GLY A 360 0.82 1.82 -14.35
N ARG A 361 1.50 0.75 -13.92
CA ARG A 361 1.47 0.30 -12.52
C ARG A 361 2.41 1.10 -11.61
N ILE A 362 3.34 1.87 -12.19
CA ILE A 362 4.20 2.81 -11.47
C ILE A 362 4.26 4.17 -12.15
N LYS A 363 4.28 5.24 -11.37
CA LYS A 363 4.53 6.60 -11.85
C LYS A 363 6.04 6.86 -11.88
N ARG A 364 6.60 7.18 -13.06
CA ARG A 364 7.90 7.87 -13.12
C ARG A 364 7.71 9.37 -13.02
N ASN A 365 8.49 10.01 -12.16
CA ASN A 365 8.52 11.47 -12.07
C ASN A 365 9.20 12.02 -13.33
N ALA A 366 8.44 12.70 -14.20
CA ALA A 366 8.97 13.32 -15.41
C ALA A 366 10.06 14.38 -15.14
N LYS A 367 10.07 14.97 -13.93
CA LYS A 367 11.11 15.91 -13.47
C LYS A 367 12.38 15.22 -12.95
N ARG A 368 12.47 13.89 -12.99
CA ARG A 368 13.69 13.19 -12.62
C ARG A 368 14.78 13.58 -13.62
N VAL A 369 15.88 14.16 -13.12
CA VAL A 369 17.02 14.56 -13.96
C VAL A 369 17.41 13.40 -14.87
N ALA A 370 17.32 13.62 -16.18
CA ALA A 370 17.68 12.62 -17.18
C ALA A 370 19.08 12.05 -16.87
N GLY A 371 19.21 10.73 -16.83
CA GLY A 371 20.47 10.04 -16.50
C GLY A 371 20.71 9.71 -15.03
N THR A 372 19.91 10.20 -14.07
CA THR A 372 20.06 9.82 -12.65
C THR A 372 19.33 8.52 -12.30
N LYS A 373 20.09 7.41 -12.26
CA LYS A 373 19.60 6.12 -11.76
C LYS A 373 19.23 6.22 -10.28
N SER A 374 18.18 5.49 -9.89
CA SER A 374 17.83 5.35 -8.47
C SER A 374 19.00 4.72 -7.71
N LYS A 375 19.41 5.32 -6.58
CA LYS A 375 20.36 4.68 -5.68
C LYS A 375 19.83 3.37 -5.09
N THR A 376 18.50 3.20 -5.06
CA THR A 376 17.82 1.99 -4.60
C THR A 376 17.18 1.26 -5.78
N PRO A 377 17.63 0.05 -6.12
CA PRO A 377 16.98 -0.80 -7.12
C PRO A 377 15.50 -1.06 -6.80
N PHE A 378 14.68 -1.23 -7.83
CA PHE A 378 13.29 -1.66 -7.72
C PHE A 378 13.20 -2.93 -6.87
N LEU A 379 12.18 -3.03 -6.00
CA LEU A 379 11.90 -4.16 -5.10
C LEU A 379 13.08 -4.63 -4.22
N LYS A 380 14.09 -3.79 -3.97
CA LYS A 380 15.23 -4.18 -3.12
C LYS A 380 14.81 -4.49 -1.68
N TYR A 381 14.01 -3.63 -1.07
CA TYR A 381 13.61 -3.81 0.33
C TYR A 381 12.50 -4.84 0.48
N GLU A 382 11.64 -4.94 -0.54
CA GLU A 382 10.62 -5.97 -0.67
C GLU A 382 11.26 -7.36 -0.71
N GLN A 383 12.34 -7.55 -1.47
CA GLN A 383 13.11 -8.81 -1.45
C GLN A 383 13.63 -9.16 -0.05
N ILE A 384 14.14 -8.18 0.69
CA ILE A 384 14.66 -8.41 2.05
C ILE A 384 13.52 -8.79 2.99
N LEU A 385 12.39 -8.08 2.89
CA LEU A 385 11.17 -8.40 3.65
C LEU A 385 10.66 -9.80 3.34
N TRP A 386 10.48 -10.14 2.07
CA TRP A 386 9.97 -11.44 1.65
C TRP A 386 10.86 -12.57 2.14
N ARG A 387 12.19 -12.37 2.15
CA ARG A 387 13.12 -13.36 2.70
C ARG A 387 13.01 -13.46 4.23
N ALA A 388 12.91 -12.32 4.93
CA ALA A 388 12.74 -12.29 6.39
C ALA A 388 11.43 -12.97 6.82
N LEU A 389 10.36 -12.81 6.04
CA LEU A 389 9.07 -13.45 6.25
C LEU A 389 9.02 -14.89 5.69
N GLY A 390 10.09 -15.39 5.05
CA GLY A 390 10.16 -16.72 4.46
C GLY A 390 9.21 -16.95 3.27
N LEU A 391 8.75 -15.87 2.61
CA LEU A 391 7.92 -15.91 1.41
C LEU A 391 8.73 -16.25 0.15
N ILE A 392 10.04 -15.99 0.19
CA ILE A 392 11.01 -16.44 -0.82
C ILE A 392 12.18 -17.15 -0.13
N ASP A 393 12.78 -18.14 -0.82
CA ASP A 393 13.96 -18.85 -0.32
C ASP A 393 15.29 -18.12 -0.61
N SER A 394 16.42 -18.74 -0.26
CA SER A 394 17.76 -18.23 -0.54
C SER A 394 18.05 -18.03 -2.04
N GLN A 395 17.39 -18.80 -2.90
CA GLN A 395 17.45 -18.73 -4.35
C GLN A 395 16.43 -17.74 -4.93
N ASN A 396 15.63 -17.09 -4.07
CA ASN A 396 14.54 -16.18 -4.41
C ASN A 396 13.35 -16.84 -5.11
N ARG A 397 13.14 -18.14 -4.89
CA ARG A 397 11.94 -18.84 -5.36
C ARG A 397 10.80 -18.61 -4.37
N ILE A 398 9.63 -18.29 -4.91
CA ILE A 398 8.42 -18.00 -4.13
C ILE A 398 7.94 -19.29 -3.44
N GLN A 399 7.65 -19.18 -2.15
CA GLN A 399 7.17 -20.29 -1.32
C GLN A 399 5.63 -20.31 -1.31
N TRP A 400 5.02 -20.70 -2.43
CA TRP A 400 3.56 -20.65 -2.63
C TRP A 400 2.76 -21.41 -1.57
N LYS A 401 3.29 -22.52 -1.03
CA LYS A 401 2.69 -23.24 0.09
C LYS A 401 2.49 -22.31 1.29
N LYS A 402 3.56 -21.63 1.72
CA LYS A 402 3.51 -20.69 2.84
C LYS A 402 2.61 -19.49 2.55
N VAL A 403 2.71 -18.91 1.34
CA VAL A 403 1.83 -17.80 0.94
C VAL A 403 0.35 -18.20 1.07
N THR A 404 0.00 -19.39 0.59
CA THR A 404 -1.38 -19.89 0.63
C THR A 404 -1.84 -20.17 2.06
N GLU A 405 -0.98 -20.77 2.90
CA GLU A 405 -1.26 -21.00 4.33
C GLU A 405 -1.55 -19.68 5.06
N ILE A 406 -0.69 -18.66 4.87
CA ILE A 406 -0.84 -17.34 5.50
C ILE A 406 -2.11 -16.62 5.01
N CYS A 407 -2.36 -16.62 3.70
CA CYS A 407 -3.56 -16.00 3.13
C CYS A 407 -4.87 -16.72 3.54
N SER A 408 -4.77 -17.95 4.05
CA SER A 408 -5.91 -18.74 4.52
C SER A 408 -6.20 -18.58 6.01
N LEU A 409 -5.38 -17.81 6.74
CA LEU A 409 -5.64 -17.53 8.14
C LEU A 409 -6.98 -16.78 8.31
N PRO A 410 -7.76 -17.12 9.35
CA PRO A 410 -9.03 -16.46 9.62
C PRO A 410 -8.80 -14.99 9.97
N GLU A 411 -9.79 -14.15 9.76
CA GLU A 411 -9.76 -12.77 10.25
C GLU A 411 -9.65 -12.75 11.78
N ILE A 412 -8.83 -11.83 12.28
CA ILE A 412 -8.65 -11.54 13.72
C ILE A 412 -9.76 -10.64 14.25
#